data_AF-A0A3M1QEZ0-F1
#
_entry.id   AF-A0A3M1QEZ0-F1
#
_cell.length_a   1.000
_cell.length_b   1.000
_cell.length_c   1.000
_cell.angle_alpha   90.00
_cell.angle_beta   90.00
_cell.angle_gamma   90.00
#
_symmetry.space_group_name_H-M   'P 1'
#
loop_
_entity.id
_entity.type
_entity.pdbx_description
1 polymer ?
#
loop_
_entity_poly.entity_id
_entity_poly.type
_entity_poly.pdbx_seq_one_letter_code
_entity_poly.pdbx_strand_id
1 'polypeptide(L)'
;MQSVPYSVIGKESVVRWLATHFHYFAWGQAIIATTGSLYFSEVRHFIPCTLCWYQRILMYPLVIVLGVAILLGERRLRYYVLPFTIPGLLIAAYHNLLWYRITEEAGSVCSGGVSCSIRWIEWGGFIGIPLLSLTAFLLITSFVLMYQSEDELEASDVVDDDIVAQPEARMQIDSMS
;
A
#
# COMPACT_ATOMS: atom_id res chain seq x y z
N MET A 1 -3.42 37.49 -16.89
CA MET A 1 -2.18 36.80 -17.29
C MET A 1 -0.99 37.51 -16.64
N GLN A 2 -0.66 37.15 -15.40
CA GLN A 2 0.58 37.48 -14.68
C GLN A 2 0.53 36.65 -13.40
N SER A 3 1.13 35.45 -13.40
CA SER A 3 2.54 35.14 -13.13
C SER A 3 2.70 34.68 -11.67
N VAL A 4 2.36 33.42 -11.42
CA VAL A 4 2.65 32.72 -10.16
C VAL A 4 4.17 32.66 -9.97
N PRO A 5 4.71 33.02 -8.79
CA PRO A 5 6.15 33.04 -8.54
C PRO A 5 6.77 31.63 -8.59
N TYR A 6 7.74 31.46 -9.50
CA TYR A 6 8.53 30.24 -9.78
C TYR A 6 9.52 29.84 -8.66
N SER A 7 9.26 30.16 -7.38
CA SER A 7 10.25 30.01 -6.30
C SER A 7 9.96 28.92 -5.25
N VAL A 8 8.88 28.13 -5.41
CA VAL A 8 8.57 26.97 -4.54
C VAL A 8 9.02 25.62 -5.16
N ILE A 9 9.82 25.69 -6.23
CA ILE A 9 9.99 24.59 -7.20
C ILE A 9 10.97 23.50 -6.76
N GLY A 10 11.79 23.74 -5.74
CA GLY A 10 12.83 22.78 -5.33
C GLY A 10 12.32 21.57 -4.53
N LYS A 11 11.38 21.78 -3.60
CA LYS A 11 10.87 20.72 -2.72
C LYS A 11 9.56 20.13 -3.21
N GLU A 12 8.71 20.95 -3.82
CA GLU A 12 7.41 20.49 -4.28
C GLU A 12 7.49 19.67 -5.57
N SER A 13 8.46 19.95 -6.45
CA SER A 13 8.71 19.09 -7.61
C SER A 13 9.13 17.66 -7.23
N VAL A 14 9.95 17.51 -6.19
CA VAL A 14 10.40 16.22 -5.68
C VAL A 14 9.24 15.47 -5.02
N VAL A 15 8.44 16.15 -4.19
CA VAL A 15 7.25 15.56 -3.56
C VAL A 15 6.22 15.15 -4.61
N ARG A 16 5.98 15.98 -5.63
CA ARG A 16 5.08 15.69 -6.75
C ARG A 16 5.58 14.49 -7.55
N TRP A 17 6.86 14.45 -7.89
CA TRP A 17 7.48 13.30 -8.56
C TRP A 17 7.33 12.02 -7.75
N LEU A 18 7.63 12.06 -6.45
CA LEU A 18 7.46 10.90 -5.56
C LEU A 18 5.99 10.46 -5.50
N ALA A 19 5.06 11.39 -5.30
CA ALA A 19 3.62 11.16 -5.24
C ALA A 19 3.11 10.48 -6.51
N THR A 20 3.58 10.90 -7.69
CA THR A 20 3.20 10.28 -8.95
C THR A 20 3.85 8.91 -9.14
N HIS A 21 5.06 8.63 -8.61
CA HIS A 21 5.78 7.38 -8.88
C HIS A 21 5.57 6.25 -7.85
N PHE A 22 4.90 6.49 -6.71
CA PHE A 22 4.71 5.48 -5.65
C PHE A 22 4.01 4.19 -6.11
N HIS A 23 3.12 4.28 -7.09
CA HIS A 23 2.40 3.12 -7.63
C HIS A 23 3.35 2.08 -8.28
N TYR A 24 4.48 2.49 -8.87
CA TYR A 24 5.50 1.56 -9.37
C TYR A 24 6.21 0.81 -8.24
N PHE A 25 6.52 1.49 -7.14
CA PHE A 25 7.09 0.86 -5.94
C PHE A 25 6.13 -0.14 -5.31
N ALA A 26 4.83 0.20 -5.26
CA ALA A 26 3.78 -0.72 -4.81
C ALA A 26 3.73 -1.99 -5.66
N TRP A 27 3.81 -1.85 -6.99
CA TRP A 27 3.80 -2.98 -7.91
C TRP A 27 5.06 -3.86 -7.78
N GLY A 28 6.24 -3.25 -7.71
CA GLY A 28 7.49 -3.96 -7.46
C GLY A 28 7.46 -4.77 -6.16
N GLN A 29 6.94 -4.18 -5.08
CA GLN A 29 6.76 -4.87 -3.81
C GLN A 29 5.79 -6.04 -3.92
N ALA A 30 4.68 -5.89 -4.65
CA ALA A 30 3.71 -6.97 -4.86
C ALA A 30 4.31 -8.16 -5.63
N ILE A 31 5.18 -7.89 -6.62
CA ILE A 31 5.92 -8.94 -7.35
C ILE A 31 6.87 -9.65 -6.40
N ILE A 32 7.71 -8.91 -5.67
CA ILE A 32 8.69 -9.50 -4.74
C ILE A 32 7.99 -10.39 -3.72
N ALA A 33 6.89 -9.92 -3.14
CA ALA A 33 6.12 -10.70 -2.19
C ALA A 33 5.54 -11.97 -2.84
N THR A 34 5.03 -11.88 -4.07
CA THR A 34 4.44 -13.02 -4.80
C THR A 34 5.50 -14.06 -5.13
N THR A 35 6.60 -13.63 -5.75
CA THR A 35 7.72 -14.50 -6.08
C THR A 35 8.34 -15.12 -4.83
N GLY A 36 8.51 -14.36 -3.74
CA GLY A 36 9.00 -14.90 -2.46
C GLY A 36 8.05 -15.97 -1.91
N SER A 37 6.75 -15.73 -1.97
CA SER A 37 5.73 -16.70 -1.54
C SER A 37 5.77 -18.00 -2.35
N LEU A 38 5.93 -17.92 -3.69
CA LEU A 38 6.09 -19.10 -4.55
C LEU A 38 7.42 -19.81 -4.30
N TYR A 39 8.53 -19.07 -4.13
CA TYR A 39 9.85 -19.64 -3.89
C TYR A 39 9.87 -20.54 -2.64
N PHE A 40 9.24 -20.09 -1.55
CA PHE A 40 9.14 -20.90 -0.33
C PHE A 40 8.30 -22.17 -0.54
N SER A 41 7.30 -22.14 -1.41
CA SER A 41 6.44 -23.28 -1.72
C SER A 41 7.14 -24.31 -2.62
N GLU A 42 7.73 -23.86 -3.72
CA GLU A 42 8.22 -24.73 -4.79
C GLU A 42 9.67 -25.18 -4.56
N VAL A 43 10.52 -24.28 -4.06
CA VAL A 43 11.96 -24.57 -3.92
C VAL A 43 12.30 -25.10 -2.54
N ARG A 44 11.66 -24.55 -1.50
CA ARG A 44 11.90 -24.94 -0.10
C ARG A 44 10.90 -25.96 0.42
N HIS A 45 9.89 -26.32 -0.38
CA HIS A 45 8.84 -27.29 -0.06
C HIS A 45 8.13 -27.02 1.27
N PHE A 46 7.98 -25.74 1.65
CA PHE A 46 7.21 -25.38 2.84
C PHE A 46 5.72 -25.43 2.54
N ILE A 47 5.02 -26.27 3.29
CA ILE A 47 3.58 -26.43 3.17
C ILE A 47 2.93 -25.19 3.81
N PRO A 48 2.14 -24.40 3.05
CA PRO A 48 1.49 -23.22 3.60
C PRO A 48 0.36 -23.64 4.56
N CYS A 49 0.23 -22.93 5.67
CA CYS A 49 -0.94 -23.06 6.53
C CYS A 49 -2.18 -22.39 5.90
N THR A 50 -3.36 -22.65 6.45
CA THR A 50 -4.62 -22.07 5.95
C THR A 50 -4.62 -20.55 5.96
N LEU A 51 -4.07 -19.91 7.00
CA LEU A 51 -3.91 -18.44 7.07
C LEU A 51 -2.98 -17.89 5.99
N CYS A 52 -1.84 -18.55 5.75
CA CYS A 52 -0.95 -18.19 4.64
C CYS A 52 -1.67 -18.29 3.28
N TRP A 53 -2.56 -19.26 3.14
CA TRP A 53 -3.34 -19.44 1.92
C TRP A 53 -4.31 -18.28 1.69
N TYR A 54 -5.02 -17.83 2.74
CA TYR A 54 -5.83 -16.61 2.67
C TYR A 54 -5.02 -15.36 2.33
N GLN A 55 -3.81 -15.22 2.89
CA GLN A 55 -2.91 -14.13 2.52
C GLN A 55 -2.51 -14.19 1.04
N ARG A 56 -2.22 -15.39 0.50
CA ARG A 56 -1.90 -15.58 -0.92
C ARG A 56 -3.06 -15.18 -1.84
N ILE A 57 -4.30 -15.57 -1.52
CA ILE A 57 -5.50 -15.19 -2.30
C ILE A 57 -5.65 -13.67 -2.39
N LEU A 58 -5.38 -12.95 -1.29
CA LEU A 58 -5.49 -11.49 -1.28
C LEU A 58 -4.31 -10.81 -1.97
N MET A 59 -3.13 -11.44 -1.96
CA MET A 59 -1.91 -10.81 -2.45
C MET A 59 -1.68 -11.00 -3.95
N TYR A 60 -1.97 -12.18 -4.51
CA TYR A 60 -1.68 -12.46 -5.93
C TYR A 60 -2.47 -11.56 -6.91
N PRO A 61 -3.77 -11.28 -6.67
CA PRO A 61 -4.52 -10.35 -7.51
C PRO A 61 -3.92 -8.94 -7.52
N LEU A 62 -3.25 -8.50 -6.45
CA LEU A 62 -2.67 -7.15 -6.38
C LEU A 62 -1.62 -6.91 -7.47
N VAL A 63 -0.85 -7.94 -7.86
CA VAL A 63 0.13 -7.81 -8.95
C VAL A 63 -0.55 -7.46 -10.26
N ILE A 64 -1.69 -8.10 -10.53
CA ILE A 64 -2.47 -7.88 -11.74
C ILE A 64 -3.19 -6.53 -11.66
N VAL A 65 -3.88 -6.25 -10.56
CA VAL A 65 -4.64 -5.01 -10.37
C VAL A 65 -3.73 -3.78 -10.46
N LEU A 66 -2.60 -3.77 -9.76
CA LEU A 66 -1.62 -2.69 -9.82
C LEU A 66 -1.00 -2.57 -11.23
N GLY A 67 -0.67 -3.70 -11.85
CA GLY A 67 -0.11 -3.71 -13.21
C GLY A 67 -1.07 -3.15 -14.25
N VAL A 68 -2.35 -3.54 -14.19
CA VAL A 68 -3.41 -3.04 -15.07
C VAL A 68 -3.68 -1.55 -14.81
N ALA A 69 -3.70 -1.12 -13.55
CA ALA A 69 -3.87 0.28 -13.19
C ALA A 69 -2.73 1.16 -13.73
N ILE A 70 -1.48 0.68 -13.68
CA ILE A 70 -0.31 1.34 -14.28
C ILE A 70 -0.49 1.47 -15.80
N LEU A 71 -0.87 0.38 -16.48
CA LEU A 71 -1.00 0.37 -17.95
C LEU A 71 -2.14 1.26 -18.46
N LEU A 72 -3.24 1.35 -17.70
CA LEU A 72 -4.40 2.16 -18.06
C LEU A 72 -4.31 3.62 -17.54
N GLY A 73 -3.30 3.95 -16.72
CA GLY A 73 -3.22 5.25 -16.06
C GLY A 73 -4.41 5.53 -15.13
N GLU A 74 -4.95 4.48 -14.50
CA GLU A 74 -6.20 4.57 -13.74
C GLU A 74 -6.00 5.31 -12.40
N ARG A 75 -6.71 6.42 -12.22
CA ARG A 75 -6.59 7.31 -11.05
C ARG A 75 -7.23 6.69 -9.81
N ARG A 76 -8.23 5.84 -10.02
CA ARG A 76 -9.00 5.19 -8.94
C ARG A 76 -8.34 3.93 -8.39
N LEU A 77 -7.04 3.73 -8.66
CA LEU A 77 -6.21 2.64 -8.11
C LEU A 77 -6.48 2.36 -6.63
N ARG A 78 -6.58 3.39 -5.79
CA ARG A 78 -6.78 3.24 -4.33
C ARG A 78 -8.04 2.42 -4.01
N TYR A 79 -9.12 2.59 -4.77
CA TYR A 79 -10.39 1.89 -4.54
C TYR A 79 -10.35 0.41 -4.92
N TYR A 80 -9.48 0.03 -5.86
CA TYR A 80 -9.31 -1.37 -6.26
C TYR A 80 -8.35 -2.12 -5.35
N VAL A 81 -7.35 -1.43 -4.77
CA VAL A 81 -6.28 -2.07 -3.99
C VAL A 81 -6.64 -2.19 -2.50
N LEU A 82 -7.23 -1.15 -1.90
CA LEU A 82 -7.57 -1.13 -0.47
C LEU A 82 -8.48 -2.29 0.00
N PRO A 83 -9.50 -2.72 -0.78
CA PRO A 83 -10.33 -3.86 -0.40
C PRO A 83 -9.56 -5.17 -0.25
N PHE A 84 -8.40 -5.32 -0.90
CA PHE A 84 -7.55 -6.50 -0.77
C PHE A 84 -6.51 -6.33 0.34
N THR A 85 -5.89 -5.15 0.44
CA THR A 85 -4.81 -4.94 1.41
C THR A 85 -5.31 -4.83 2.85
N ILE A 86 -6.49 -4.24 3.09
CA ILE A 86 -7.05 -4.10 4.44
C ILE A 86 -7.35 -5.46 5.08
N PRO A 87 -8.10 -6.39 4.44
CA PRO A 87 -8.28 -7.74 4.98
C PRO A 87 -6.94 -8.50 5.08
N GLY A 88 -6.03 -8.30 4.13
CA GLY A 88 -4.70 -8.92 4.15
C GLY A 88 -3.89 -8.51 5.38
N LEU A 89 -3.92 -7.23 5.74
CA LEU A 89 -3.32 -6.69 6.95
C LEU A 89 -3.90 -7.30 8.22
N LEU A 90 -5.23 -7.41 8.32
CA LEU A 90 -5.90 -7.99 9.48
C LEU A 90 -5.51 -9.47 9.66
N ILE A 91 -5.52 -10.23 8.58
CA ILE A 91 -5.13 -11.66 8.60
C ILE A 91 -3.64 -11.80 8.94
N ALA A 92 -2.77 -10.95 8.40
CA ALA A 92 -1.34 -10.97 8.70
C ALA A 92 -1.03 -10.57 10.14
N ALA A 93 -1.75 -9.60 10.70
CA ALA A 93 -1.65 -9.21 12.11
C ALA A 93 -2.07 -10.36 13.03
N TYR A 94 -3.20 -11.00 12.73
CA TYR A 94 -3.66 -12.17 13.47
C TYR A 94 -2.65 -13.33 13.39
N HIS A 95 -2.08 -13.58 12.20
CA HIS A 95 -1.06 -14.62 12.03
C HIS A 95 0.22 -14.32 12.83
N ASN A 96 0.65 -13.06 12.93
CA ASN A 96 1.77 -12.69 13.80
C ASN A 96 1.45 -12.98 15.27
N LEU A 97 0.24 -12.67 15.73
CA LEU A 97 -0.20 -12.96 17.10
C LEU A 97 -0.09 -14.44 17.47
N LEU A 98 -0.49 -15.32 16.54
CA LEU A 98 -0.34 -16.77 16.68
C LEU A 98 1.14 -17.20 16.70
N TRP A 99 1.96 -16.61 15.82
CA TRP A 99 3.38 -16.93 15.73
C TRP A 99 4.17 -16.55 16.99
N TYR A 100 3.85 -15.40 17.59
CA TYR A 100 4.40 -14.96 18.88
C TYR A 100 3.79 -15.68 20.08
N ARG A 101 2.82 -16.60 19.87
CA ARG A 101 2.11 -17.34 20.93
C ARG A 101 1.40 -16.43 21.95
N ILE A 102 0.98 -15.25 21.52
CA ILE A 102 0.18 -14.33 22.34
C ILE A 102 -1.25 -14.84 22.46
N THR A 103 -1.75 -15.49 21.39
CA THR A 103 -3.06 -16.12 21.33
C THR A 103 -2.91 -17.58 20.95
N GLU A 104 -3.68 -18.46 21.59
CA GLU A 104 -3.76 -19.86 21.20
C GLU A 104 -4.57 -20.01 19.91
N GLU A 105 -4.25 -21.03 19.12
CA GLU A 105 -5.02 -21.36 17.92
C GLU A 105 -6.44 -21.76 18.39
N ALA A 106 -7.43 -20.88 18.17
CA ALA A 106 -8.82 -21.21 18.44
C ALA A 106 -9.15 -22.45 17.60
N GLY A 107 -9.36 -23.58 18.29
CA GLY A 107 -9.18 -24.93 17.77
C GLY A 107 -9.66 -25.11 16.32
N SER A 108 -8.75 -25.61 15.49
CA SER A 108 -9.04 -26.27 14.22
C SER A 108 -10.17 -25.63 13.40
N VAL A 109 -9.84 -24.73 12.47
CA VAL A 109 -10.75 -24.45 11.34
C VAL A 109 -10.69 -25.65 10.39
N CYS A 110 -11.28 -26.76 10.87
CA CYS A 110 -11.59 -28.04 10.24
C CYS A 110 -10.45 -28.76 9.47
N SER A 111 -9.71 -29.60 10.21
CA SER A 111 -9.11 -30.88 9.79
C SER A 111 -8.55 -30.99 8.36
N GLY A 112 -7.23 -30.80 8.20
CA GLY A 112 -6.48 -31.19 7.00
C GLY A 112 -5.18 -30.42 6.71
N GLY A 113 -4.93 -29.29 7.38
CA GLY A 113 -3.76 -28.43 7.13
C GLY A 113 -2.71 -28.45 8.23
N VAL A 114 -1.48 -28.03 7.90
CA VAL A 114 -0.40 -27.78 8.86
C VAL A 114 -0.74 -26.64 9.82
N SER A 115 -0.28 -26.72 11.07
CA SER A 115 -0.54 -25.70 12.11
C SER A 115 0.10 -24.35 11.75
N CYS A 116 -0.62 -23.25 12.05
CA CYS A 116 -0.18 -21.89 11.72
C CYS A 116 0.91 -21.37 12.66
N SER A 117 1.11 -21.99 13.81
CA SER A 117 2.19 -21.68 14.76
C SER A 117 3.52 -22.37 14.44
N ILE A 118 3.57 -23.21 13.40
CA ILE A 118 4.81 -23.87 12.98
C ILE A 118 5.79 -22.84 12.43
N ARG A 119 7.01 -22.87 12.96
CA ARG A 119 8.09 -21.94 12.60
C ARG A 119 9.02 -22.59 11.58
N TRP A 120 8.75 -22.35 10.29
CA TRP A 120 9.58 -22.86 9.18
C TRP A 120 10.86 -22.05 8.96
N ILE A 121 10.79 -20.73 9.14
CA ILE A 121 11.92 -19.79 8.98
C ILE A 121 11.94 -18.88 10.20
N GLU A 122 13.10 -18.83 10.85
CA GLU A 122 13.43 -17.86 11.89
C GLU A 122 14.76 -17.20 11.53
N TRP A 123 14.70 -16.02 10.91
CA TRP A 123 15.90 -15.19 10.71
C TRP A 123 16.09 -14.30 11.92
N GLY A 124 17.19 -14.51 12.65
CA GLY A 124 17.50 -13.76 13.88
C GLY A 124 16.53 -13.97 15.05
N GLY A 125 15.70 -15.02 15.03
CA GLY A 125 14.74 -15.35 16.09
C GLY A 125 13.48 -14.47 16.15
N PHE A 126 13.33 -13.49 15.24
CA PHE A 126 12.19 -12.55 15.23
C PHE A 126 11.54 -12.40 13.85
N ILE A 127 12.29 -12.58 12.76
CA ILE A 127 11.76 -12.43 11.39
C ILE A 127 11.21 -13.78 10.90
N GLY A 128 9.89 -13.88 10.91
CA GLY A 128 9.15 -15.01 10.33
C GLY A 128 8.39 -14.65 9.06
N ILE A 129 7.85 -15.68 8.40
CA ILE A 129 6.98 -15.54 7.21
C ILE A 129 5.77 -14.60 7.48
N PRO A 130 5.08 -14.66 8.63
CA PRO A 130 3.95 -13.76 8.90
C PRO A 130 4.37 -12.29 9.00
N LEU A 131 5.57 -12.00 9.50
CA LEU A 131 6.07 -10.63 9.61
C LEU A 131 6.41 -10.06 8.22
N LEU A 132 6.96 -10.89 7.34
CA LEU A 132 7.23 -10.52 5.95
C LEU A 132 5.94 -10.19 5.17
N SER A 133 4.87 -10.96 5.37
CA SER A 133 3.60 -10.66 4.70
C SER A 133 2.93 -9.41 5.28
N LEU A 134 2.97 -9.22 6.59
CA LEU A 134 2.45 -8.02 7.25
C LEU A 134 3.15 -6.76 6.71
N THR A 135 4.49 -6.77 6.67
CA THR A 135 5.27 -5.65 6.14
C THR A 135 4.99 -5.40 4.66
N ALA A 136 4.83 -6.45 3.85
CA ALA A 136 4.45 -6.30 2.45
C ALA A 136 3.09 -5.60 2.27
N PHE A 137 2.05 -6.04 2.98
CA PHE A 137 0.73 -5.41 2.88
C PHE A 137 0.73 -3.97 3.43
N LEU A 138 1.50 -3.69 4.50
CA LEU A 138 1.66 -2.34 5.03
C LEU A 138 2.32 -1.42 4.01
N LEU A 139 3.41 -1.87 3.40
CA LEU A 139 4.13 -1.09 2.39
C LEU A 139 3.24 -0.80 1.18
N ILE A 140 2.58 -1.82 0.62
CA ILE A 140 1.66 -1.64 -0.52
C ILE A 140 0.55 -0.65 -0.16
N THR A 141 -0.07 -0.78 1.01
CA THR A 141 -1.11 0.14 1.47
C THR A 141 -0.58 1.57 1.60
N SER A 142 0.60 1.75 2.21
CA SER A 142 1.21 3.07 2.37
C SER A 142 1.53 3.73 1.03
N PHE A 143 2.09 3.00 0.07
CA PHE A 143 2.42 3.53 -1.26
C PHE A 143 1.16 3.89 -2.04
N VAL A 144 0.10 3.09 -1.93
CA VAL A 144 -1.19 3.37 -2.60
C VAL A 144 -1.87 4.60 -1.99
N LEU A 145 -1.77 4.81 -0.67
CA LEU A 145 -2.31 5.99 -0.01
C LEU A 145 -1.52 7.26 -0.33
N MET A 146 -0.19 7.15 -0.49
CA MET A 146 0.68 8.28 -0.85
C MET A 146 0.65 8.61 -2.34
N TYR A 147 0.22 7.67 -3.19
CA TYR A 147 0.10 7.90 -4.62
C TYR A 147 -0.95 8.96 -4.89
N GLN A 148 -0.60 10.04 -5.60
CA GLN A 148 -1.53 11.07 -6.07
C GLN A 148 -1.45 11.15 -7.61
N SER A 149 -2.61 11.18 -8.27
CA SER A 149 -2.66 11.37 -9.72
C SER A 149 -2.32 12.82 -10.09
N GLU A 150 -1.77 13.02 -11.29
CA GLU A 150 -1.41 14.37 -11.78
C GLU A 150 -2.61 15.31 -11.78
N ASP A 151 -3.79 14.80 -12.09
CA ASP A 151 -5.03 15.59 -12.10
C ASP A 151 -5.57 15.91 -10.71
N GLU A 152 -5.34 15.05 -9.70
CA GLU A 152 -5.63 15.41 -8.30
C GLU A 152 -4.74 16.56 -7.85
N LEU A 153 -3.48 16.56 -8.29
CA LEU A 153 -2.52 17.62 -7.99
C LEU A 153 -2.88 18.92 -8.73
N GLU A 154 -3.22 18.86 -10.03
CA GLU A 154 -3.72 20.04 -10.77
C GLU A 154 -5.01 20.61 -10.16
N ALA A 155 -5.94 19.76 -9.72
CA ALA A 155 -7.16 20.21 -9.06
C ALA A 155 -6.88 20.87 -7.70
N SER A 156 -5.91 20.36 -6.94
CA SER A 156 -5.47 20.98 -5.67
C SER A 156 -4.84 22.35 -5.94
N ASP A 157 -3.96 22.44 -6.93
CA ASP A 157 -3.29 23.69 -7.31
C ASP A 157 -4.33 24.78 -7.70
N VAL A 158 -5.36 24.41 -8.48
CA VAL A 158 -6.44 25.34 -8.88
C VAL A 158 -7.24 25.84 -7.68
N VAL A 159 -7.54 24.96 -6.72
CA VAL A 159 -8.29 25.33 -5.51
C VAL A 159 -7.45 26.25 -4.62
N ASP A 160 -6.15 26.00 -4.48
CA ASP A 160 -5.25 26.87 -3.71
C ASP A 160 -5.13 28.27 -4.36
N ASP A 161 -5.04 28.36 -5.69
CA ASP A 161 -5.04 29.64 -6.42
C ASP A 161 -6.36 30.42 -6.20
N ASP A 162 -7.52 29.76 -6.26
CA ASP A 162 -8.82 30.40 -5.98
C ASP A 162 -8.91 30.89 -4.53
N ILE A 163 -8.44 30.09 -3.57
CA ILE A 163 -8.43 30.43 -2.14
C ILE A 163 -7.49 31.60 -1.85
N VAL A 164 -6.38 31.76 -2.59
CA VAL A 164 -5.48 32.91 -2.48
C VAL A 164 -6.06 34.15 -3.17
N ALA A 165 -6.77 33.99 -4.29
CA ALA A 165 -7.40 35.11 -5.00
C ALA A 165 -8.60 35.73 -4.23
N GLN A 166 -9.37 34.93 -3.50
CA GLN A 166 -10.51 35.38 -2.69
C GLN A 166 -10.17 36.44 -1.60
N PRO A 167 -9.15 36.25 -0.74
CA PRO A 167 -8.74 37.22 0.28
C PRO A 167 -8.10 38.48 -0.32
N GLU A 168 -7.39 38.39 -1.45
CA GLU A 168 -6.85 39.56 -2.16
C GLU A 168 -7.99 40.46 -2.67
N ALA A 169 -9.03 39.86 -3.26
CA ALA A 169 -10.20 40.59 -3.73
C ALA A 169 -10.97 41.27 -2.58
N ARG A 170 -11.05 40.63 -1.40
CA ARG A 170 -11.71 41.20 -0.21
C ARG A 170 -10.91 42.37 0.40
N MET A 171 -9.58 42.31 0.36
CA MET A 171 -8.71 43.38 0.84
C MET A 171 -8.74 44.61 -0.08
N GLN A 172 -8.87 44.42 -1.40
CA GLN A 172 -9.03 45.54 -2.32
C GLN A 172 -10.35 46.30 -2.10
N ILE A 173 -11.44 45.60 -1.77
CA ILE A 173 -12.74 46.23 -1.50
C ILE A 173 -12.70 47.06 -0.21
N ASP A 174 -12.10 46.56 0.87
CA ASP A 174 -11.98 47.29 2.15
C ASP A 174 -11.02 48.50 2.07
N SER A 175 -10.11 48.54 1.08
CA SER A 175 -9.22 49.70 0.84
C SER A 175 -9.85 50.82 0.00
N MET A 176 -11.00 50.55 -0.61
CA MET A 176 -11.77 51.49 -1.45
C MET A 176 -13.02 52.02 -0.76
N SER A 177 -13.30 51.60 0.48
CA SER A 177 -14.36 52.10 1.38
C SER A 177 -13.77 52.95 2.50
#